data_AF-A0AAD1NMI8-F1
#
_entry.id   AF-A0AAD1NMI8-F1
#
_cell.length_a   1.000
_cell.length_b   1.000
_cell.length_c   1.000
_cell.angle_alpha   90.00
_cell.angle_beta   90.00
_cell.angle_gamma   90.00
#
_symmetry.space_group_name_H-M   'P 1'
#
loop_
_entity.id
_entity.type
_entity.pdbx_description
1 polymer ?
#
loop_
_entity_poly.entity_id
_entity_poly.type
_entity_poly.pdbx_seq_one_letter_code
_entity_poly.pdbx_strand_id
1 'polypeptide(L)'
;MAFSDNVWWTRKARIQAEKRLLANSFQSQLLLLWYSFFGVAVSIYYLKIEISAEQYNISGVSWIVYSVLVLCISGFISGLSFKERAGLIKESYEALQVIYQRLKSSSPDINAIAKDYEQVMGLCENHNDHDYYLALCLEYATNRKPIDKETGLKPGLDRGPTWYHWFSLTWWTFKRYLMLASLYILPIALFYGLEALF
;
A
#
# COMPACT_ATOMS: atom_id res chain seq x y z
N MET A 1 -2.85 -29.87 -0.78
CA MET A 1 -2.11 -28.85 0.01
C MET A 1 -2.31 -29.14 1.47
N ALA A 2 -1.24 -29.14 2.27
CA ALA A 2 -1.40 -29.34 3.71
C ALA A 2 -1.99 -28.08 4.35
N PHE A 3 -2.75 -28.24 5.44
CA PHE A 3 -3.32 -27.12 6.19
C PHE A 3 -2.22 -26.13 6.65
N SER A 4 -1.05 -26.65 7.02
CA SER A 4 0.14 -25.85 7.35
C SER A 4 0.60 -24.92 6.24
N ASP A 5 0.48 -25.33 4.98
CA ASP A 5 0.92 -24.54 3.83
C ASP A 5 -0.03 -23.37 3.61
N ASN A 6 -1.35 -23.61 3.77
CA ASN A 6 -2.35 -22.56 3.67
C ASN A 6 -2.16 -21.51 4.76
N VAL A 7 -1.94 -21.92 6.02
CA VAL A 7 -1.64 -20.99 7.13
C VAL A 7 -0.39 -20.17 6.83
N TRP A 8 0.65 -20.80 6.29
CA TRP A 8 1.89 -20.12 5.92
C TRP A 8 1.69 -19.09 4.80
N TRP A 9 0.94 -19.43 3.74
CA TRP A 9 0.65 -18.51 2.64
C TRP A 9 -0.21 -17.34 3.07
N THR A 10 -1.25 -17.58 3.87
CA THR A 10 -2.08 -16.50 4.44
C THR A 10 -1.21 -15.54 5.26
N ARG A 11 -0.31 -16.07 6.09
CA ARG A 11 0.64 -15.25 6.85
C ARG A 11 1.51 -14.40 5.93
N LYS A 12 2.11 -15.00 4.89
CA LYS A 12 2.97 -14.28 3.95
C LYS A 12 2.22 -13.19 3.18
N ALA A 13 0.98 -13.45 2.78
CA ALA A 13 0.15 -12.46 2.10
C ALA A 13 -0.23 -11.30 3.05
N ARG A 14 -0.58 -11.58 4.31
CA ARG A 14 -0.84 -10.53 5.32
C ARG A 14 0.37 -9.63 5.59
N ILE A 15 1.59 -10.19 5.61
CA ILE A 15 2.82 -9.38 5.71
C ILE A 15 2.94 -8.40 4.53
N GLN A 16 2.59 -8.81 3.31
CA GLN A 16 2.62 -7.90 2.15
C GLN A 16 1.50 -6.85 2.21
N ALA A 17 0.32 -7.22 2.71
CA ALA A 17 -0.78 -6.27 2.93
C ALA A 17 -0.41 -5.17 3.94
N GLU A 18 0.24 -5.52 5.05
CA GLU A 18 0.76 -4.55 6.03
C GLU A 18 1.74 -3.57 5.36
N LYS A 19 2.75 -4.08 4.64
CA LYS A 19 3.73 -3.24 3.94
C LYS A 19 3.06 -2.27 2.95
N ARG A 20 2.02 -2.72 2.26
CA ARG A 20 1.23 -1.85 1.36
C ARG A 20 0.54 -0.74 2.14
N LEU A 21 -0.14 -1.04 3.24
CA LEU A 21 -0.82 -0.04 4.06
C LEU A 21 0.16 0.99 4.63
N LEU A 22 1.31 0.54 5.13
CA LEU A 22 2.36 1.43 5.63
C LEU A 22 2.93 2.33 4.52
N ALA A 23 3.18 1.76 3.34
CA ALA A 23 3.63 2.54 2.19
C ALA A 23 2.57 3.57 1.75
N ASN A 24 1.28 3.22 1.79
CA ASN A 24 0.20 4.15 1.49
C ASN A 24 0.09 5.26 2.55
N SER A 25 0.26 4.94 3.83
CA SER A 25 0.33 5.93 4.90
C SER A 25 1.46 6.92 4.67
N PHE A 26 2.66 6.43 4.34
CA PHE A 26 3.82 7.27 4.09
C PHE A 26 3.61 8.18 2.87
N GLN A 27 3.17 7.61 1.73
CA GLN A 27 2.93 8.39 0.51
C GLN A 27 1.83 9.43 0.68
N SER A 28 0.76 9.12 1.43
CA SER A 28 -0.32 10.07 1.70
C SER A 28 0.18 11.24 2.56
N GLN A 29 1.00 10.97 3.57
CA GLN A 29 1.61 12.01 4.42
C GLN A 29 2.59 12.88 3.62
N LEU A 30 3.40 12.26 2.76
CA LEU A 30 4.35 12.98 1.91
C LEU A 30 3.64 13.87 0.87
N LEU A 31 2.54 13.38 0.26
CA LEU A 31 1.70 14.18 -0.63
C LEU A 31 1.05 15.35 0.11
N LEU A 32 0.52 15.15 1.32
CA LEU A 32 -0.04 16.25 2.11
C LEU A 32 0.99 17.33 2.42
N LEU A 33 2.21 16.92 2.80
CA LEU A 33 3.33 17.83 3.00
C LEU A 33 3.66 18.58 1.71
N TRP A 34 3.75 17.88 0.58
CA TRP A 34 4.06 18.45 -0.73
C TRP A 34 3.03 19.50 -1.16
N TYR A 35 1.74 19.18 -1.05
CA TYR A 35 0.67 20.09 -1.43
C TYR A 35 0.59 21.30 -0.50
N SER A 36 0.83 21.10 0.80
CA SER A 36 0.89 22.22 1.76
C SER A 36 2.08 23.15 1.48
N PHE A 37 3.25 22.58 1.19
CA PHE A 37 4.45 23.33 0.82
C PHE A 37 4.21 24.17 -0.46
N PHE A 38 3.62 23.57 -1.50
CA PHE A 38 3.27 24.29 -2.73
C PHE A 38 2.30 25.43 -2.47
N GLY A 39 1.24 25.21 -1.68
CA GLY A 39 0.29 26.26 -1.35
C GLY A 39 0.95 27.48 -0.71
N VAL A 40 1.87 27.27 0.23
CA VAL A 40 2.62 28.36 0.88
C VAL A 40 3.60 29.02 -0.10
N ALA A 41 4.36 28.24 -0.87
CA ALA A 41 5.34 28.77 -1.83
C ALA A 41 4.67 29.68 -2.88
N VAL A 42 3.53 29.24 -3.42
CA VAL A 42 2.80 30.03 -4.41
C VAL A 42 2.12 31.26 -3.78
N SER A 43 1.62 31.15 -2.55
CA SER A 43 1.10 32.32 -1.82
C SER A 43 2.17 33.41 -1.64
N ILE A 44 3.42 33.02 -1.35
CA ILE A 44 4.55 33.95 -1.25
C ILE A 44 4.92 34.53 -2.63
N TYR A 45 4.89 33.70 -3.69
CA TYR A 45 5.18 34.14 -5.05
C TYR A 45 4.25 35.27 -5.50
N TYR A 46 2.94 35.10 -5.31
CA TYR A 46 1.94 36.11 -5.66
C TYR A 46 1.96 37.35 -4.76
N LEU A 47 2.51 37.28 -3.55
CA LEU A 47 2.72 38.46 -2.70
C LEU A 47 3.85 39.37 -3.21
N LYS A 48 4.84 38.81 -3.92
CA LYS A 48 6.03 39.55 -4.38
C LYS A 48 5.83 40.25 -5.73
N ILE A 49 4.90 39.76 -6.55
CA ILE A 49 4.64 40.31 -7.88
C ILE A 49 3.59 41.40 -7.77
N GLU A 50 3.87 42.59 -8.29
CA GLU A 50 2.87 43.66 -8.44
C GLU A 50 1.84 43.26 -9.50
N ILE A 51 0.88 42.44 -9.09
CA ILE A 51 -0.23 41.99 -9.93
C ILE A 51 -1.30 43.08 -9.92
N SER A 52 -1.90 43.36 -11.08
CA SER A 52 -3.10 44.18 -11.24
C SER A 52 -4.17 43.81 -10.20
N ALA A 53 -4.82 44.80 -9.58
CA ALA A 53 -5.74 44.57 -8.44
C ALA A 53 -6.85 43.54 -8.72
N GLU A 54 -7.34 43.44 -9.97
CA GLU A 54 -8.34 42.43 -10.37
C GLU A 54 -7.79 40.99 -10.36
N GLN A 55 -6.54 40.82 -10.77
CA GLN A 55 -5.91 39.51 -10.94
C GLN A 55 -5.35 38.97 -9.60
N TYR A 56 -5.05 39.87 -8.66
CA TYR A 56 -4.82 39.55 -7.26
C TYR A 56 -6.06 38.94 -6.58
N ASN A 57 -7.26 39.48 -6.84
CA ASN A 57 -8.50 39.00 -6.22
C ASN A 57 -8.86 37.56 -6.65
N ILE A 58 -8.74 37.24 -7.95
CA ILE A 58 -9.04 35.90 -8.49
C ILE A 58 -8.03 34.87 -7.98
N SER A 59 -6.75 35.23 -7.95
CA SER A 59 -5.67 34.38 -7.45
C SER A 59 -5.84 34.11 -5.94
N GLY A 60 -6.13 35.14 -5.15
CA GLY A 60 -6.36 35.02 -3.71
C GLY A 60 -7.52 34.08 -3.36
N VAL A 61 -8.67 34.23 -4.03
CA VAL A 61 -9.83 33.33 -3.82
C VAL A 61 -9.48 31.89 -4.18
N SER A 62 -8.75 31.67 -5.28
CA SER A 62 -8.35 30.33 -5.73
C SER A 62 -7.45 29.62 -4.72
N TRP A 63 -6.51 30.33 -4.08
CA TRP A 63 -5.62 29.76 -3.07
C TRP A 63 -6.31 29.51 -1.72
N ILE A 64 -7.33 30.31 -1.37
CA ILE A 64 -8.19 30.02 -0.21
C ILE A 64 -8.95 28.71 -0.45
N VAL A 65 -9.57 28.55 -1.62
CA VAL A 65 -10.27 27.30 -1.99
C VAL A 65 -9.31 26.11 -1.97
N TYR A 66 -8.11 26.25 -2.53
CA TYR A 66 -7.06 25.24 -2.47
C TYR A 66 -6.74 24.82 -1.02
N SER A 67 -6.56 25.79 -0.13
CA SER A 67 -6.23 25.54 1.28
C SER A 67 -7.34 24.77 2.00
N VAL A 68 -8.62 25.11 1.74
CA VAL A 68 -9.77 24.38 2.28
C VAL A 68 -9.81 22.94 1.73
N LEU A 69 -9.56 22.74 0.44
CA LEU A 69 -9.51 21.40 -0.16
C LEU A 69 -8.40 20.55 0.44
N VAL A 70 -7.19 21.09 0.61
CA VAL A 70 -6.08 20.40 1.26
C VAL A 70 -6.44 20.01 2.69
N LEU A 71 -7.11 20.89 3.44
CA LEU A 71 -7.59 20.60 4.79
C LEU A 71 -8.60 19.44 4.80
N CYS A 72 -9.58 19.44 3.90
CA CYS A 72 -10.55 18.35 3.78
C CYS A 72 -9.88 17.02 3.44
N ILE A 73 -8.93 17.03 2.49
CA ILE A 73 -8.16 15.84 2.11
C ILE A 73 -7.32 15.32 3.28
N SER A 74 -6.71 16.22 4.06
CA SER A 74 -5.96 15.85 5.27
C SER A 74 -6.81 15.11 6.30
N GLY A 75 -8.02 15.64 6.57
CA GLY A 75 -8.99 14.99 7.43
C GLY A 75 -9.43 13.62 6.90
N PHE A 76 -9.70 13.53 5.59
CA PHE A 76 -10.09 12.29 4.95
C PHE A 76 -8.99 11.21 5.02
N ILE A 77 -7.74 11.57 4.71
CA ILE A 77 -6.58 10.67 4.81
C ILE A 77 -6.39 10.19 6.25
N SER A 78 -6.57 11.07 7.23
CA SER A 78 -6.49 10.70 8.64
C SER A 78 -7.60 9.71 9.03
N GLY A 79 -8.80 9.87 8.49
CA GLY A 79 -9.93 8.95 8.70
C GLY A 79 -9.78 7.56 8.06
N LEU A 80 -8.90 7.40 7.05
CA LEU A 80 -8.63 6.08 6.45
C LEU A 80 -7.80 5.13 7.35
N SER A 81 -7.25 5.67 8.45
CA SER A 81 -6.60 4.93 9.54
C SER A 81 -5.60 3.85 9.09
N PHE A 82 -4.80 4.15 8.05
CA PHE A 82 -3.87 3.19 7.45
C PHE A 82 -2.91 2.54 8.46
N LYS A 83 -2.44 3.29 9.46
CA LYS A 83 -1.53 2.79 10.50
C LYS A 83 -2.22 1.83 11.48
N GLU A 84 -3.45 2.14 11.87
CA GLU A 84 -4.24 1.28 12.77
C GLU A 84 -4.58 -0.04 12.08
N ARG A 85 -5.03 0.03 10.83
CA ARG A 85 -5.31 -1.15 10.00
C ARG A 85 -4.05 -2.00 9.78
N ALA A 86 -2.89 -1.36 9.54
CA ALA A 86 -1.62 -2.08 9.46
C ALA A 86 -1.27 -2.78 10.78
N GLY A 87 -1.52 -2.14 11.93
CA GLY A 87 -1.35 -2.72 13.26
C GLY A 87 -2.18 -3.99 13.46
N LEU A 88 -3.47 -3.96 13.10
CA LEU A 88 -4.35 -5.14 13.18
C LEU A 88 -3.88 -6.29 12.27
N ILE A 89 -3.44 -5.98 11.05
CA ILE A 89 -2.87 -7.00 10.15
C ILE A 89 -1.59 -7.60 10.75
N LYS A 90 -0.79 -6.78 11.44
CA LYS A 90 0.43 -7.22 12.11
C LYS A 90 0.15 -8.21 13.24
N GLU A 91 -0.72 -7.85 14.17
CA GLU A 91 -1.15 -8.75 15.24
C GLU A 91 -1.69 -10.06 14.68
N SER A 92 -2.45 -9.98 13.59
CA SER A 92 -3.02 -11.14 12.93
C SER A 92 -1.97 -12.08 12.34
N TYR A 93 -0.95 -11.60 11.61
CA TYR A 93 0.08 -12.49 11.06
C TYR A 93 1.04 -13.02 12.14
N GLU A 94 1.19 -12.31 13.26
CA GLU A 94 1.94 -12.78 14.43
C GLU A 94 1.18 -13.93 15.11
N ALA A 95 -0.14 -13.81 15.27
CA ALA A 95 -0.99 -14.91 15.72
C ALA A 95 -0.93 -16.12 14.78
N LEU A 96 -0.94 -15.90 13.46
CA LEU A 96 -0.75 -16.98 12.47
C LEU A 96 0.62 -17.68 12.60
N GLN A 97 1.67 -16.96 13.01
CA GLN A 97 2.98 -17.57 13.24
C GLN A 97 2.95 -18.54 14.42
N VAL A 98 2.23 -18.19 15.51
CA VAL A 98 2.03 -19.08 16.66
C VAL A 98 1.26 -20.34 16.25
N ILE A 99 0.17 -20.17 15.50
CA ILE A 99 -0.62 -21.28 14.93
C ILE A 99 0.26 -22.19 14.06
N TYR A 100 1.08 -21.61 13.18
CA TYR A 100 1.98 -22.35 12.31
C TYR A 100 3.03 -23.16 13.09
N GLN A 101 3.55 -22.62 14.19
CA GLN A 101 4.47 -23.35 15.07
C GLN A 101 3.78 -24.52 15.78
N ARG A 102 2.54 -24.33 16.25
CA ARG A 102 1.73 -25.40 16.85
C ARG A 102 1.46 -26.53 15.86
N LEU A 103 1.23 -26.23 14.59
CA LEU A 103 1.06 -27.23 13.53
C LEU A 103 2.30 -28.08 13.26
N LYS A 104 3.49 -27.58 13.60
CA LYS A 104 4.76 -28.32 13.46
C LYS A 104 5.12 -29.14 14.69
N SER A 105 4.33 -29.07 15.76
CA SER A 105 4.56 -29.88 16.97
C SER A 105 4.27 -31.37 16.71
N SER A 106 4.83 -32.25 17.55
CA SER A 106 4.77 -33.71 17.34
C SER A 106 3.35 -34.30 17.43
N SER A 107 2.37 -33.59 18.00
CA SER A 107 0.98 -34.05 18.15
C SER A 107 0.00 -32.86 18.09
N PRO A 108 -0.26 -32.29 16.90
CA PRO A 108 -1.11 -31.12 16.78
C PRO A 108 -2.59 -31.51 16.89
N ASP A 109 -3.34 -30.82 17.77
CA ASP A 109 -4.80 -30.87 17.75
C ASP A 109 -5.32 -30.02 16.60
N ILE A 110 -5.53 -30.65 15.44
CA ILE A 110 -5.91 -29.98 14.20
C ILE A 110 -7.25 -29.26 14.34
N ASN A 111 -8.19 -29.79 15.13
CA ASN A 111 -9.52 -29.20 15.28
C ASN A 111 -9.47 -27.92 16.11
N ALA A 112 -8.72 -27.93 17.22
CA ALA A 112 -8.50 -26.72 18.02
C ALA A 112 -7.75 -25.65 17.22
N ILE A 113 -6.71 -26.03 16.48
CA ILE A 113 -5.93 -25.10 15.66
C ILE A 113 -6.76 -24.52 14.50
N ALA A 114 -7.63 -25.32 13.88
CA ALA A 114 -8.52 -24.83 12.83
C ALA A 114 -9.49 -23.76 13.35
N LYS A 115 -10.00 -23.93 14.58
CA LYS A 115 -10.85 -22.94 15.24
C LYS A 115 -10.10 -21.65 15.58
N ASP A 116 -8.88 -21.77 16.12
CA ASP A 116 -8.00 -20.61 16.37
C ASP A 116 -7.69 -19.87 15.05
N TYR A 117 -7.45 -20.61 13.97
CA TYR A 117 -7.20 -20.04 12.65
C TYR A 117 -8.41 -19.25 12.12
N GLU A 118 -9.62 -19.80 12.22
CA GLU A 118 -10.85 -19.11 11.81
C GLU A 118 -11.06 -17.82 12.61
N GLN A 119 -10.81 -17.85 13.93
CA GLN A 119 -10.87 -16.66 14.77
C GLN A 119 -9.87 -15.59 14.29
N VAL A 120 -8.62 -15.98 14.01
CA VAL A 120 -7.58 -15.06 13.51
C VAL A 120 -7.89 -14.56 12.09
N MET A 121 -8.64 -15.32 11.30
CA MET A 121 -9.12 -14.87 10.00
C MET A 121 -10.11 -13.71 10.12
N GLY A 122 -10.95 -13.69 11.17
CA GLY A 122 -11.92 -12.62 11.43
C GLY A 122 -11.36 -11.35 12.09
N LEU A 123 -10.11 -11.35 12.56
CA LEU A 123 -9.52 -10.21 13.31
C LEU A 123 -9.18 -8.99 12.45
N CYS A 124 -8.86 -9.19 11.18
CA CYS A 124 -8.37 -8.12 10.31
C CYS A 124 -8.95 -8.23 8.91
N GLU A 125 -8.85 -7.13 8.16
CA GLU A 125 -9.27 -7.11 6.77
C GLU A 125 -8.53 -8.14 5.93
N ASN A 126 -9.22 -8.65 4.90
CA ASN A 126 -8.61 -9.61 3.99
C ASN A 126 -7.52 -8.96 3.15
N HIS A 127 -6.44 -9.73 2.94
CA HIS A 127 -5.43 -9.41 1.96
C HIS A 127 -6.03 -9.41 0.55
N ASN A 128 -5.44 -8.63 -0.35
CA ASN A 128 -5.88 -8.57 -1.74
C ASN A 128 -5.08 -9.58 -2.57
N ASP A 129 -5.57 -9.92 -3.77
CA ASP A 129 -4.88 -10.83 -4.70
C ASP A 129 -3.45 -10.35 -5.02
N HIS A 130 -3.27 -9.02 -5.07
CA HIS A 130 -1.96 -8.38 -5.17
C HIS A 130 -0.98 -8.81 -4.10
N ASP A 131 -1.41 -8.85 -2.84
CA ASP A 131 -0.52 -9.18 -1.72
C ASP A 131 -0.12 -10.65 -1.78
N TYR A 132 -1.06 -11.51 -2.19
CA TYR A 132 -0.81 -12.91 -2.40
C TYR A 132 0.16 -13.17 -3.56
N TYR A 133 -0.06 -12.55 -4.72
CA TYR A 133 0.82 -12.70 -5.88
C TYR A 133 2.23 -12.20 -5.58
N LEU A 134 2.33 -11.07 -4.86
CA LEU A 134 3.61 -10.52 -4.44
C LEU A 134 4.34 -11.47 -3.49
N ALA A 135 3.63 -12.03 -2.51
CA ALA A 135 4.19 -13.04 -1.62
C ALA A 135 4.69 -14.26 -2.41
N LEU A 136 3.90 -14.76 -3.36
CA LEU A 136 4.26 -15.92 -4.19
C LEU A 136 5.53 -15.67 -5.02
N CYS A 137 5.59 -14.53 -5.72
CA CYS A 137 6.73 -14.20 -6.56
C CYS A 137 8.00 -13.92 -5.72
N LEU A 138 7.87 -13.27 -4.55
CA LEU A 138 8.99 -13.01 -3.66
C LEU A 138 9.56 -14.29 -3.05
N GLU A 139 8.71 -15.20 -2.54
CA GLU A 139 9.18 -16.45 -1.95
C GLU A 139 9.83 -17.35 -3.02
N TYR A 140 9.29 -17.35 -4.24
CA TYR A 140 9.91 -18.05 -5.36
C TYR A 140 11.25 -17.42 -5.77
N ALA A 141 11.35 -16.09 -5.84
CA ALA A 141 12.58 -15.40 -6.23
C ALA A 141 13.68 -15.48 -5.17
N THR A 142 13.32 -15.44 -3.89
CA THR A 142 14.28 -15.48 -2.76
C THR A 142 14.78 -16.90 -2.48
N ASN A 143 14.02 -17.95 -2.83
CA ASN A 143 14.48 -19.32 -2.71
C ASN A 143 15.56 -19.62 -3.77
N ARG A 144 16.83 -19.73 -3.34
CA ARG A 144 17.99 -20.01 -4.22
C ARG A 144 18.19 -21.48 -4.56
N LYS A 145 17.37 -22.38 -3.99
CA LYS A 145 17.51 -23.81 -4.24
C LYS A 145 17.15 -24.14 -5.70
N PRO A 146 17.83 -25.13 -6.32
CA PRO A 146 17.54 -25.53 -7.68
C PRO A 146 16.09 -26.03 -7.77
N ILE A 147 15.49 -25.81 -8.94
CA ILE A 147 14.17 -26.34 -9.25
C ILE A 147 14.29 -27.86 -9.29
N ASP A 148 13.39 -28.52 -8.56
CA ASP A 148 13.27 -29.97 -8.61
C ASP A 148 12.75 -30.39 -9.99
N LYS A 149 13.45 -31.32 -10.62
CA LYS A 149 13.16 -31.77 -12.00
C LYS A 149 11.88 -32.59 -12.08
N GLU A 150 11.48 -33.24 -10.98
CA GLU A 150 10.28 -34.07 -10.96
C GLU A 150 9.01 -33.25 -10.76
N THR A 151 9.05 -32.27 -9.85
CA THR A 151 7.88 -31.46 -9.49
C THR A 151 7.80 -30.13 -10.23
N GLY A 152 8.89 -29.67 -10.87
CA GLY A 152 8.98 -28.34 -11.49
C GLY A 152 8.91 -27.19 -10.47
N LEU A 153 8.97 -27.50 -9.17
CA LEU A 153 8.84 -26.56 -8.06
C LEU A 153 10.17 -26.44 -7.32
N LYS A 154 10.35 -25.33 -6.58
CA LYS A 154 11.50 -25.21 -5.70
C LYS A 154 11.23 -25.96 -4.39
N PRO A 155 12.23 -26.66 -3.83
CA PRO A 155 12.05 -27.44 -2.61
C PRO A 155 11.59 -26.56 -1.44
N GLY A 156 10.50 -26.97 -0.79
CA GLY A 156 9.84 -26.25 0.31
C GLY A 156 8.70 -25.33 -0.11
N LEU A 157 8.35 -25.26 -1.41
CA LEU A 157 7.16 -24.57 -1.91
C LEU A 157 6.19 -25.59 -2.49
N ASP A 158 4.92 -25.47 -2.12
CA ASP A 158 3.79 -26.26 -2.64
C ASP A 158 3.24 -25.71 -3.97
N ARG A 159 3.59 -24.47 -4.33
CA ARG A 159 3.11 -23.78 -5.53
C ARG A 159 4.15 -22.79 -6.07
N GLY A 160 4.10 -22.54 -7.38
CA GLY A 160 5.00 -21.63 -8.09
C GLY A 160 4.24 -20.52 -8.84
N PRO A 161 4.85 -19.35 -9.04
CA PRO A 161 4.25 -18.27 -9.81
C PRO A 161 4.16 -18.63 -11.29
N THR A 162 3.02 -18.33 -11.90
CA THR A 162 2.85 -18.39 -13.37
C THR A 162 3.22 -17.03 -14.00
N TRP A 163 3.38 -17.01 -15.33
CA TRP A 163 3.62 -15.77 -16.08
C TRP A 163 2.58 -14.67 -15.80
N TYR A 164 1.32 -15.06 -15.60
CA TYR A 164 0.24 -14.12 -15.24
C TYR A 164 0.52 -13.36 -13.93
N HIS A 165 1.07 -14.05 -12.92
CA HIS A 165 1.37 -13.42 -11.63
C HIS A 165 2.43 -12.33 -11.79
N TRP A 166 3.48 -12.61 -12.55
CA TRP A 166 4.53 -11.63 -12.86
C TRP A 166 3.98 -10.44 -13.64
N PHE A 167 3.22 -10.70 -14.70
CA PHE A 167 2.59 -9.64 -15.49
C PHE A 167 1.65 -8.76 -14.65
N SER A 168 0.79 -9.38 -13.84
CA SER A 168 -0.15 -8.66 -12.96
C SER A 168 0.57 -7.76 -11.96
N LEU A 169 1.66 -8.25 -11.35
CA LEU A 169 2.48 -7.47 -10.42
C LEU A 169 3.17 -6.30 -11.12
N THR A 170 3.78 -6.53 -12.29
CA THR A 170 4.40 -5.45 -13.06
C THR A 170 3.38 -4.40 -13.44
N TRP A 171 2.20 -4.81 -13.90
CA TRP A 171 1.12 -3.91 -14.28
C TRP A 171 0.59 -3.08 -13.11
N TRP A 172 0.34 -3.70 -11.96
CA TRP A 172 -0.10 -2.98 -10.76
C TRP A 172 0.96 -2.02 -10.23
N THR A 173 2.22 -2.44 -10.25
CA THR A 173 3.35 -1.59 -9.86
C THR A 173 3.46 -0.38 -10.78
N PHE A 174 3.38 -0.60 -12.10
CA PHE A 174 3.40 0.47 -13.10
C PHE A 174 2.24 1.46 -12.89
N LYS A 175 1.00 0.97 -12.74
CA LYS A 175 -0.17 1.80 -12.46
C LYS A 175 0.00 2.65 -11.21
N ARG A 176 0.53 2.06 -10.13
CA ARG A 176 0.77 2.77 -8.87
C ARG A 176 1.78 3.90 -9.05
N TYR A 177 2.90 3.63 -9.71
CA TYR A 177 3.90 4.67 -9.96
C TYR A 177 3.39 5.76 -10.89
N LEU A 178 2.63 5.41 -11.93
CA LEU A 178 2.00 6.38 -12.83
C LEU A 178 1.01 7.28 -12.07
N MET A 179 0.15 6.70 -11.23
CA MET A 179 -0.78 7.44 -10.37
C MET A 179 -0.01 8.38 -9.42
N LEU A 180 0.98 7.88 -8.70
CA LEU A 180 1.77 8.71 -7.79
C LEU A 180 2.50 9.83 -8.53
N ALA A 181 3.16 9.53 -9.66
CA ALA A 181 3.83 10.53 -10.49
C ALA A 181 2.87 11.64 -10.93
N SER A 182 1.65 11.26 -11.36
CA SER A 182 0.63 12.25 -11.73
C SER A 182 0.25 13.15 -10.54
N LEU A 183 0.09 12.58 -9.33
CA LEU A 183 -0.25 13.34 -8.13
C LEU A 183 0.88 14.28 -7.69
N TYR A 184 2.15 13.88 -7.83
CA TYR A 184 3.29 14.74 -7.49
C TYR A 184 3.51 15.86 -8.50
N ILE A 185 3.26 15.61 -9.79
CA ILE A 185 3.43 16.59 -10.87
C ILE A 185 2.27 17.61 -10.88
N LEU A 186 1.08 17.21 -10.45
CA LEU A 186 -0.14 18.04 -10.56
C LEU A 186 0.00 19.46 -9.97
N PRO A 187 0.56 19.70 -8.76
CA PRO A 187 0.75 21.06 -8.26
C PRO A 187 1.66 21.93 -9.14
N ILE A 188 2.71 21.33 -9.71
CA ILE A 188 3.63 22.01 -10.64
C ILE A 188 2.90 22.33 -11.94
N ALA A 189 2.18 21.36 -12.50
CA ALA A 189 1.43 21.53 -13.74
C ALA A 189 0.33 22.61 -13.59
N LEU A 190 -0.36 22.66 -12.43
CA LEU A 190 -1.34 23.69 -12.12
C LEU A 190 -0.69 25.08 -12.05
N PHE A 191 0.48 25.20 -11.43
CA PHE A 191 1.19 26.46 -11.36
C PHE A 191 1.54 27.01 -12.75
N TYR A 192 2.21 26.21 -13.59
CA TYR A 192 2.53 26.61 -14.96
C TYR A 192 1.29 26.85 -15.83
N GLY A 193 0.23 26.06 -15.63
CA GLY A 193 -1.04 26.25 -16.33
C GLY A 193 -1.70 27.58 -15.99
N LEU A 194 -1.65 28.00 -14.72
CA LEU A 194 -2.14 29.31 -14.29
C LEU A 194 -1.27 30.44 -14.86
N GLU A 195 0.06 30.34 -14.83
CA GLU A 195 0.94 31.35 -15.44
C GLU A 195 0.78 31.46 -16.95
N ALA A 196 0.44 30.38 -17.66
CA ALA A 196 0.26 30.44 -19.12
C ALA A 196 -1.10 31.05 -19.54
N LEU A 197 -2.08 31.07 -18.62
CA LEU A 197 -3.43 31.59 -18.85
C LEU A 197 -3.56 33.10 -18.56
N PHE A 198 -2.56 33.70 -17.92
CA PHE A 198 -2.60 35.03 -17.30
C PHE A 198 -1.36 35.86 -17.63
#